data_AF-A0A4R6YPH6-F1
#
_entry.id   AF-A0A4R6YPH6-F1
#
_cell.length_a   1.000
_cell.length_b   1.000
_cell.length_c   1.000
_cell.angle_alpha   90.00
_cell.angle_beta   90.00
_cell.angle_gamma   90.00
#
_symmetry.space_group_name_H-M   'P 1'
#
loop_
_entity.id
_entity.type
_entity.pdbx_description
1 polymer ?
#
loop_
_entity_poly.entity_id
_entity_poly.type
_entity_poly.pdbx_seq_one_letter_code
_entity_poly.pdbx_strand_id
1 'polypeptide(L)'
;MAVEVYAASVASDETSRAGPMLDWTVFGPALRAPTGMPAAFRMPSRRPRLRDGVREPQTAYAAARGIRLGIGNTCRPQKRRKAANRCEERGPLTAKVVNEPRRHHYVPQWYLQRFADSRGFLHVYDTHTKTWRMQRPNKIMRINDYYRQSWAPEGTDPVQLERFLGAELEPQGQQAIDKALLGTGSLDADESAALLTYLEFQWMRVPRQAQRVKARLRAFVLEQAPPDIREAVVSGRIGIHIEDFVRFDFFRDAMSSLSPYFMAMDWEVVESDGEMPFITTDSPVHFYNPEIPPPADAGVALAGTDVLFPLTPNRLLMMRHPAYDNGELEALDPITDLPEDVYIRVSRGRRMNREQVVRINYVMLKLSHRTAVANDRKSIAACLEFAATGRSPKEPAD
;
A
#
# COMPACT_ATOMS: atom_id res chain seq x y z
N MET A 1 -6.50 -20.16 -1.47
CA MET A 1 -5.05 -20.45 -1.64
C MET A 1 -4.76 -20.56 -3.13
N ALA A 2 -4.00 -19.62 -3.67
CA ALA A 2 -3.55 -19.62 -5.07
C ALA A 2 -2.02 -19.53 -5.09
N VAL A 3 -1.40 -20.63 -4.68
CA VAL A 3 0.04 -20.84 -4.83
C VAL A 3 0.18 -21.94 -5.86
N GLU A 4 0.80 -21.62 -6.98
CA GLU A 4 1.08 -22.61 -8.01
C GLU A 4 2.56 -22.97 -7.97
N VAL A 5 2.82 -24.28 -7.97
CA VAL A 5 4.16 -24.86 -7.89
C VAL A 5 4.45 -25.52 -9.23
N TYR A 6 5.47 -25.05 -9.93
CA TYR A 6 5.81 -25.54 -11.27
C TYR A 6 7.25 -26.03 -11.34
N ALA A 7 7.47 -27.13 -12.06
CA ALA A 7 8.80 -27.61 -12.40
C ALA A 7 9.50 -26.61 -13.33
N ALA A 8 10.81 -26.40 -13.13
CA ALA A 8 11.60 -25.49 -13.95
C ALA A 8 11.81 -26.06 -15.36
N SER A 9 10.81 -25.91 -16.24
CA SER A 9 11.00 -25.91 -17.69
C SER A 9 9.94 -25.02 -18.36
N VAL A 10 10.40 -24.27 -19.35
CA VAL A 10 9.79 -23.16 -20.08
C VAL A 10 8.30 -23.33 -20.46
N ALA A 11 7.56 -22.22 -20.31
CA ALA A 11 6.25 -21.85 -20.87
C ALA A 11 5.04 -22.67 -20.42
N SER A 12 4.18 -22.04 -19.62
CA SER A 12 2.78 -22.45 -19.48
C SER A 12 1.86 -21.25 -19.66
N ASP A 13 0.94 -21.40 -20.61
CA ASP A 13 -0.19 -20.54 -20.91
C ASP A 13 -1.04 -20.23 -19.67
N GLU A 14 -1.54 -18.99 -19.61
CA GLU A 14 -2.50 -18.50 -18.63
C GLU A 14 -3.82 -19.28 -18.72
N THR A 15 -4.16 -20.03 -17.66
CA THR A 15 -5.56 -20.33 -17.34
C THR A 15 -5.87 -19.77 -15.96
N SER A 16 -6.62 -18.67 -15.94
CA SER A 16 -7.04 -17.94 -14.76
C SER A 16 -7.93 -18.79 -13.86
N ARG A 17 -7.50 -18.99 -12.61
CA ARG A 17 -8.41 -19.36 -11.53
C ARG A 17 -8.91 -18.08 -10.86
N ALA A 18 -10.22 -17.83 -10.96
CA ALA A 18 -10.87 -16.70 -10.32
C ALA A 18 -10.71 -16.79 -8.79
N GLY A 19 -10.07 -15.79 -8.18
CA GLY A 19 -10.11 -15.57 -6.72
C GLY A 19 -11.45 -14.96 -6.29
N PRO A 20 -11.87 -15.13 -5.02
CA PRO A 20 -13.11 -14.55 -4.52
C PRO A 20 -13.07 -13.01 -4.52
N MET A 21 -14.23 -12.42 -4.84
CA MET A 21 -14.48 -10.99 -5.07
C MET A 21 -14.26 -10.11 -3.82
N LEU A 22 -13.87 -8.85 -4.03
CA LEU A 22 -13.87 -7.81 -3.01
C LEU A 22 -15.07 -6.89 -3.22
N ASP A 23 -16.01 -6.88 -2.28
CA ASP A 23 -17.08 -5.87 -2.23
C ASP A 23 -16.58 -4.65 -1.45
N TRP A 24 -16.14 -3.61 -2.18
CA TRP A 24 -15.65 -2.38 -1.55
C TRP A 24 -16.77 -1.40 -1.14
N THR A 25 -18.06 -1.75 -1.32
CA THR A 25 -19.16 -0.95 -0.75
C THR A 25 -19.26 -1.07 0.77
N VAL A 26 -18.57 -2.05 1.36
CA VAL A 26 -18.43 -2.26 2.81
C VAL A 26 -17.52 -1.22 3.48
N PHE A 27 -16.73 -0.45 2.71
CA PHE A 27 -15.85 0.60 3.23
C PHE A 27 -16.55 1.97 3.30
N GLY A 28 -17.67 2.15 2.57
CA GLY A 28 -18.51 3.35 2.60
C GLY A 28 -19.39 3.58 3.84
N PRO A 29 -19.83 2.57 4.63
CA PRO A 29 -20.65 2.80 5.82
C PRO A 29 -19.81 3.22 7.04
N ALA A 30 -18.49 3.03 7.04
CA ALA A 30 -17.62 3.48 8.12
C ALA A 30 -17.57 5.01 8.26
N LEU A 31 -18.10 5.74 7.27
CA LEU A 31 -18.30 7.20 7.27
C LEU A 31 -19.74 7.61 7.62
N ARG A 32 -20.57 6.69 8.16
CA ARG A 32 -21.89 7.01 8.72
C ARG A 32 -22.04 6.30 10.06
N ALA A 33 -22.02 7.07 11.14
CA ALA A 33 -22.27 6.59 12.50
C ALA A 33 -23.51 5.66 12.58
N PRO A 34 -23.45 4.54 13.31
CA PRO A 34 -24.64 3.75 13.59
C PRO A 34 -25.46 4.46 14.67
N THR A 35 -26.55 5.11 14.28
CA THR A 35 -27.58 5.55 15.23
C THR A 35 -28.36 4.34 15.72
N GLY A 36 -28.20 3.99 16.99
CA GLY A 36 -29.25 3.38 17.82
C GLY A 36 -29.51 1.87 17.64
N MET A 37 -29.10 1.09 18.63
CA MET A 37 -29.77 -0.16 19.03
C MET A 37 -31.16 0.18 19.65
N PRO A 38 -32.18 -0.74 19.68
CA PRO A 38 -31.98 -2.08 20.24
C PRO A 38 -32.83 -3.27 19.72
N ALA A 39 -32.39 -4.43 20.22
CA ALA A 39 -33.17 -5.60 20.67
C ALA A 39 -33.46 -6.77 19.69
N ALA A 40 -32.91 -7.91 20.11
CA ALA A 40 -33.48 -9.26 20.09
C ALA A 40 -33.83 -9.89 18.74
N PHE A 41 -33.03 -10.89 18.34
CA PHE A 41 -33.53 -11.97 17.50
C PHE A 41 -33.17 -13.35 18.07
N ARG A 42 -34.20 -14.01 18.61
CA ARG A 42 -34.22 -15.43 18.97
C ARG A 42 -34.09 -16.27 17.70
N MET A 43 -33.22 -17.28 17.75
CA MET A 43 -33.23 -18.42 16.82
C MET A 43 -34.60 -19.12 16.82
N PRO A 44 -34.99 -19.67 15.66
CA PRO A 44 -35.56 -21.02 15.67
C PRO A 44 -34.83 -21.94 14.70
N SER A 45 -34.35 -23.04 15.27
CA SER A 45 -34.13 -24.32 14.61
C SER A 45 -35.38 -24.77 13.84
N ARG A 46 -35.23 -25.18 12.57
CA ARG A 46 -35.95 -26.32 11.98
C ARG A 46 -35.47 -26.60 10.55
N ARG A 47 -35.04 -27.85 10.32
CA ARG A 47 -34.85 -28.47 9.00
C ARG A 47 -36.19 -28.53 8.25
N PRO A 48 -36.16 -28.56 6.91
CA PRO A 48 -37.05 -29.46 6.18
C PRO A 48 -36.30 -30.47 5.30
N ARG A 49 -37.01 -31.58 5.09
CA ARG A 49 -36.60 -32.82 4.42
C ARG A 49 -36.66 -32.71 2.90
N LEU A 50 -35.88 -33.60 2.28
CA LEU A 50 -35.90 -34.05 0.89
C LEU A 50 -37.31 -34.35 0.34
N ARG A 51 -37.50 -34.05 -0.94
CA ARG A 51 -38.35 -34.84 -1.87
C ARG A 51 -37.74 -34.87 -3.27
N ASP A 52 -37.94 -36.00 -3.92
CA ASP A 52 -37.27 -36.55 -5.09
C ASP A 52 -37.72 -36.00 -6.46
N GLY A 53 -36.87 -36.29 -7.46
CA GLY A 53 -37.18 -36.32 -8.91
C GLY A 53 -36.76 -35.03 -9.64
N VAL A 54 -36.09 -35.02 -10.78
CA VAL A 54 -36.15 -35.91 -11.95
C VAL A 54 -34.94 -35.60 -12.88
N ARG A 55 -34.30 -36.67 -13.38
CA ARG A 55 -33.54 -36.88 -14.65
C ARG A 55 -32.40 -35.94 -15.10
N GLU A 56 -31.22 -36.56 -15.28
CA GLU A 56 -30.17 -36.18 -16.24
C GLU A 56 -30.68 -36.17 -17.70
N PRO A 57 -29.97 -35.49 -18.60
CA PRO A 57 -29.10 -36.26 -19.50
C PRO A 57 -27.70 -35.65 -19.70
N GLN A 58 -26.76 -36.59 -19.86
CA GLN A 58 -25.41 -36.43 -20.36
C GLN A 58 -25.40 -35.98 -21.83
N THR A 59 -24.52 -35.05 -22.20
CA THR A 59 -24.00 -34.94 -23.57
C THR A 59 -22.52 -34.59 -23.56
N ALA A 60 -21.78 -35.41 -24.28
CA ALA A 60 -20.34 -35.37 -24.50
C ALA A 60 -19.93 -34.19 -25.39
N TYR A 61 -18.68 -33.72 -25.25
CA TYR A 61 -17.94 -33.18 -26.39
C TYR A 61 -16.46 -33.57 -26.32
N ALA A 62 -16.03 -34.24 -27.38
CA ALA A 62 -14.67 -34.66 -27.65
C ALA A 62 -13.88 -33.58 -28.41
N ALA A 63 -12.57 -33.73 -28.32
CA ALA A 63 -11.45 -33.02 -28.94
C ALA A 63 -11.64 -32.45 -30.36
N ALA A 64 -10.98 -31.31 -30.61
CA ALA A 64 -10.25 -31.07 -31.87
C ALA A 64 -9.13 -30.03 -31.68
N ARG A 65 -7.90 -30.43 -32.00
CA ARG A 65 -6.70 -29.60 -32.14
C ARG A 65 -6.81 -28.70 -33.39
N GLY A 66 -6.17 -27.53 -33.35
CA GLY A 66 -5.98 -26.69 -34.53
C GLY A 66 -4.97 -25.56 -34.33
N ILE A 67 -3.69 -25.87 -34.53
CA ILE A 67 -2.58 -24.91 -34.62
C ILE A 67 -2.73 -24.11 -35.93
N ARG A 68 -2.55 -22.78 -35.88
CA ARG A 68 -2.21 -21.96 -37.06
C ARG A 68 -1.07 -21.00 -36.75
N LEU A 69 0.06 -21.24 -37.42
CA LEU A 69 1.18 -20.32 -37.58
C LEU A 69 0.82 -19.29 -38.67
N GLY A 70 1.05 -18.01 -38.40
CA GLY A 70 0.89 -16.92 -39.37
C GLY A 70 2.17 -16.09 -39.46
N ILE A 71 2.90 -16.26 -40.56
CA ILE A 71 4.05 -15.46 -40.98
C ILE A 71 3.52 -14.21 -41.70
N GLY A 72 4.17 -13.06 -41.49
CA GLY A 72 3.69 -11.75 -41.91
C GLY A 72 3.70 -11.49 -43.42
N ASN A 73 3.10 -10.37 -43.81
CA ASN A 73 3.77 -9.35 -44.61
C ASN A 73 3.00 -8.03 -44.71
N THR A 74 3.82 -7.00 -44.84
CA THR A 74 3.60 -5.59 -45.15
C THR A 74 2.63 -5.29 -46.30
N CYS A 75 1.84 -4.22 -46.20
CA CYS A 75 1.76 -3.17 -47.23
C CYS A 75 0.87 -1.97 -46.82
N ARG A 76 1.44 -0.76 -46.85
CA ARG A 76 0.73 0.52 -47.07
C ARG A 76 0.69 0.79 -48.57
N PRO A 77 -0.34 1.46 -49.12
CA PRO A 77 -0.09 2.82 -49.61
C PRO A 77 -1.25 3.82 -49.45
N GLN A 78 -0.93 5.05 -49.86
CA GLN A 78 -1.51 6.37 -49.61
C GLN A 78 -2.85 6.73 -50.30
N LYS A 79 -3.57 7.65 -49.63
CA LYS A 79 -4.34 8.81 -50.11
C LYS A 79 -4.83 8.84 -51.57
N ARG A 80 -6.16 8.98 -51.74
CA ARG A 80 -6.78 9.91 -52.71
C ARG A 80 -8.21 10.32 -52.28
N ARG A 81 -8.47 11.63 -52.38
CA ARG A 81 -9.75 12.31 -52.12
C ARG A 81 -10.78 12.00 -53.21
N LYS A 82 -12.07 11.91 -52.85
CA LYS A 82 -13.19 12.54 -53.58
C LYS A 82 -14.43 12.61 -52.68
N ALA A 83 -15.02 13.80 -52.62
CA ALA A 83 -16.24 14.12 -51.92
C ALA A 83 -17.46 13.57 -52.67
N ALA A 84 -18.41 13.00 -51.92
CA ALA A 84 -19.78 12.81 -52.38
C ALA A 84 -20.70 12.87 -51.14
N ASN A 85 -21.60 13.85 -51.15
CA ASN A 85 -22.65 14.04 -50.15
C ASN A 85 -23.54 12.80 -50.09
N ARG A 86 -23.68 12.21 -48.90
CA ARG A 86 -24.73 11.23 -48.60
C ARG A 86 -25.16 11.43 -47.15
N CYS A 87 -26.46 11.58 -46.93
CA CYS A 87 -27.10 11.75 -45.64
C CYS A 87 -26.55 10.73 -44.63
N GLU A 88 -25.94 11.22 -43.54
CA GLU A 88 -25.53 10.39 -42.40
C GLU A 88 -26.76 10.06 -41.55
N GLU A 89 -27.19 8.80 -41.63
CA GLU A 89 -27.95 8.17 -40.56
C GLU A 89 -27.10 8.21 -39.29
N ARG A 90 -27.67 8.75 -38.20
CA ARG A 90 -27.02 8.78 -36.88
C ARG A 90 -26.85 7.35 -36.38
N GLY A 91 -25.65 6.79 -36.55
CA GLY A 91 -25.23 5.57 -35.87
C GLY A 91 -25.24 5.75 -34.34
N PRO A 92 -25.34 4.65 -33.57
CA PRO A 92 -25.37 4.71 -32.11
C PRO A 92 -24.12 5.42 -31.58
N LEU A 93 -24.32 6.31 -30.61
CA LEU A 93 -23.29 7.02 -29.88
C LEU A 93 -22.22 6.02 -29.42
N THR A 94 -21.05 6.03 -30.07
CA THR A 94 -19.89 5.32 -29.55
C THR A 94 -19.60 5.89 -28.18
N ALA A 95 -19.80 5.08 -27.13
CA ALA A 95 -19.44 5.43 -25.78
C ALA A 95 -18.00 6.01 -25.80
N LYS A 96 -17.83 7.22 -25.25
CA LYS A 96 -16.50 7.77 -25.01
C LYS A 96 -15.73 6.68 -24.24
N VAL A 97 -14.72 6.09 -24.87
CA VAL A 97 -13.73 5.28 -24.16
C VAL A 97 -13.04 6.25 -23.21
N VAL A 98 -13.50 6.28 -21.96
CA VAL A 98 -12.84 7.03 -20.90
C VAL A 98 -11.46 6.42 -20.79
N ASN A 99 -10.44 7.24 -21.06
CA ASN A 99 -9.06 6.77 -21.03
C ASN A 99 -8.67 6.57 -19.56
N GLU A 100 -8.79 5.33 -19.08
CA GLU A 100 -8.56 4.97 -17.68
C GLU A 100 -7.11 5.28 -17.27
N PRO A 101 -6.85 5.88 -16.09
CA PRO A 101 -5.51 6.28 -15.69
C PRO A 101 -4.63 5.06 -15.36
N ARG A 102 -3.93 4.51 -16.36
CA ARG A 102 -3.08 3.32 -16.18
C ARG A 102 -1.87 3.48 -15.26
N ARG A 103 -1.58 4.69 -14.76
CA ARG A 103 -0.39 4.99 -13.95
C ARG A 103 -0.82 5.29 -12.53
N HIS A 104 -0.82 4.27 -11.69
CA HIS A 104 -1.28 4.39 -10.32
C HIS A 104 -0.15 4.80 -9.39
N HIS A 105 -0.35 5.90 -8.68
CA HIS A 105 0.52 6.31 -7.59
C HIS A 105 0.23 5.46 -6.35
N TYR A 106 1.29 4.91 -5.76
CA TYR A 106 1.21 4.22 -4.45
C TYR A 106 1.65 5.12 -3.29
N VAL A 107 2.26 6.26 -3.61
CA VAL A 107 2.38 7.43 -2.72
C VAL A 107 1.73 8.61 -3.45
N PRO A 108 0.76 9.34 -2.85
CA PRO A 108 -0.07 10.29 -3.57
C PRO A 108 0.77 11.45 -4.10
N GLN A 109 0.36 11.97 -5.26
CA GLN A 109 1.04 13.12 -5.84
C GLN A 109 0.95 14.36 -4.95
N TRP A 110 -0.20 14.61 -4.30
CA TRP A 110 -0.39 15.76 -3.39
C TRP A 110 0.60 15.73 -2.22
N TYR A 111 0.88 14.54 -1.70
CA TYR A 111 1.82 14.34 -0.60
C TYR A 111 3.25 14.65 -1.06
N LEU A 112 3.64 14.09 -2.21
CA LEU A 112 4.96 14.30 -2.80
C LEU A 112 5.23 15.77 -3.17
N GLN A 113 4.18 16.52 -3.52
CA GLN A 113 4.32 17.96 -3.81
C GLN A 113 4.82 18.75 -2.60
N ARG A 114 4.55 18.31 -1.37
CA ARG A 114 5.04 18.99 -0.15
C ARG A 114 6.55 18.91 0.03
N PHE A 115 7.20 17.94 -0.62
CA PHE A 115 8.65 17.74 -0.58
C PHE A 115 9.37 18.30 -1.79
N ALA A 116 8.66 18.92 -2.74
CA ALA A 116 9.30 19.50 -3.92
C ALA A 116 10.12 20.76 -3.55
N ASP A 117 11.24 20.97 -4.23
CA ASP A 117 12.02 22.19 -4.16
C ASP A 117 11.23 23.40 -4.72
N SER A 118 11.79 24.60 -4.60
CA SER A 118 11.16 25.83 -5.10
C SER A 118 10.93 25.84 -6.62
N ARG A 119 11.56 24.93 -7.37
CA ARG A 119 11.39 24.75 -8.81
C ARG A 119 10.38 23.65 -9.15
N GLY A 120 9.78 23.01 -8.14
CA GLY A 120 8.82 21.92 -8.28
C GLY A 120 9.43 20.55 -8.57
N PHE A 121 10.71 20.34 -8.23
CA PHE A 121 11.43 19.08 -8.40
C PHE A 121 11.75 18.41 -7.07
N LEU A 122 11.72 17.08 -7.08
CA LEU A 122 12.21 16.24 -5.99
C LEU A 122 13.63 15.79 -6.30
N HIS A 123 14.50 15.88 -5.31
CA HIS A 123 15.77 15.19 -5.31
C HIS A 123 15.52 13.73 -4.95
N VAL A 124 15.80 12.81 -5.87
CA VAL A 124 15.52 11.39 -5.68
C VAL A 124 16.78 10.57 -5.73
N TYR A 125 16.93 9.73 -4.72
CA TYR A 125 17.99 8.74 -4.62
C TYR A 125 17.39 7.33 -4.74
N ASP A 126 17.93 6.54 -5.66
CA ASP A 126 17.61 5.12 -5.79
C ASP A 126 18.62 4.31 -4.96
N THR A 127 18.15 3.64 -3.91
CA THR A 127 18.98 2.89 -2.96
C THR A 127 19.57 1.62 -3.55
N HIS A 128 18.94 1.07 -4.61
CA HIS A 128 19.41 -0.14 -5.27
C HIS A 128 20.51 0.19 -6.28
N THR A 129 20.26 1.16 -7.16
CA THR A 129 21.23 1.54 -8.20
C THR A 129 22.25 2.55 -7.70
N LYS A 130 22.05 3.14 -6.52
CA LYS A 130 22.90 4.19 -5.92
C LYS A 130 23.03 5.42 -6.81
N THR A 131 21.95 5.78 -7.52
CA THR A 131 21.95 6.89 -8.48
C THR A 131 21.06 8.03 -8.04
N TRP A 132 21.41 9.24 -8.51
CA TRP A 132 20.68 10.48 -8.28
C TRP A 132 19.95 10.94 -9.52
N ARG A 133 18.78 11.51 -9.32
CA ARG A 133 18.02 12.21 -10.36
C ARG A 133 17.09 13.25 -9.77
N MET A 134 16.73 14.26 -10.56
CA MET A 134 15.64 15.17 -10.23
C MET A 134 14.40 14.78 -11.01
N GLN A 135 13.24 14.73 -10.36
CA GLN A 135 11.97 14.40 -11.00
C GLN A 135 10.82 15.20 -10.41
N ARG A 136 9.78 15.44 -11.21
CA ARG A 136 8.53 16.01 -10.71
C ARG A 136 7.73 14.96 -9.92
N PRO A 137 6.92 15.38 -8.92
CA PRO A 137 6.06 14.48 -8.14
C PRO A 137 5.21 13.52 -9.00
N ASN A 138 4.68 14.01 -10.12
CA ASN A 138 3.86 13.20 -11.03
C ASN A 138 4.62 12.13 -11.85
N LYS A 139 5.95 12.01 -11.70
CA LYS A 139 6.80 11.05 -12.44
C LYS A 139 7.31 9.88 -11.60
N ILE A 140 7.17 9.92 -10.28
CA ILE A 140 7.76 8.94 -9.37
C ILE A 140 6.70 8.21 -8.54
N MET A 141 7.12 7.17 -7.80
CA MET A 141 6.29 6.40 -6.85
C MET A 141 4.94 5.96 -7.43
N ARG A 142 5.00 5.46 -8.65
CA ARG A 142 3.86 4.96 -9.42
C ARG A 142 4.23 3.69 -10.15
N ILE A 143 3.26 2.83 -10.35
CA ILE A 143 3.39 1.58 -11.10
C ILE A 143 2.22 1.50 -12.08
N ASN A 144 2.49 1.02 -13.30
CA ASN A 144 1.42 0.85 -14.29
C ASN A 144 0.47 -0.26 -13.83
N ASP A 145 -0.83 -0.02 -13.94
CA ASP A 145 -1.89 -0.99 -13.68
C ASP A 145 -1.83 -1.62 -12.27
N TYR A 146 -1.18 -0.96 -11.29
CA TYR A 146 -0.93 -1.51 -9.95
C TYR A 146 -2.19 -1.91 -9.17
N TYR A 147 -3.27 -1.13 -9.24
CA TYR A 147 -4.55 -1.44 -8.62
C TYR A 147 -5.54 -2.14 -9.54
N ARG A 148 -5.14 -2.46 -10.78
CA ARG A 148 -6.05 -3.04 -11.77
C ARG A 148 -6.37 -4.47 -11.39
N GLN A 149 -7.66 -4.80 -11.29
CA GLN A 149 -8.15 -6.13 -10.96
C GLN A 149 -8.54 -6.92 -12.21
N SER A 150 -7.56 -7.35 -13.01
CA SER A 150 -7.80 -8.07 -14.27
C SER A 150 -8.41 -9.47 -14.10
N TRP A 151 -8.36 -10.02 -12.89
CA TRP A 151 -8.97 -11.30 -12.49
C TRP A 151 -10.38 -11.13 -11.93
N ALA A 152 -10.90 -9.91 -11.88
CA ALA A 152 -12.26 -9.65 -11.40
C ALA A 152 -13.30 -10.31 -12.34
N PRO A 153 -14.40 -10.87 -11.80
CA PRO A 153 -15.46 -11.46 -12.62
C PRO A 153 -16.05 -10.47 -13.63
N GLU A 154 -16.54 -10.98 -14.77
CA GLU A 154 -17.21 -10.17 -15.79
C GLU A 154 -18.38 -9.38 -15.16
N GLY A 155 -18.41 -8.06 -15.41
CA GLY A 155 -19.35 -7.13 -14.78
C GLY A 155 -18.83 -6.41 -13.52
N THR A 156 -17.65 -6.78 -13.01
CA THR A 156 -16.98 -6.08 -11.90
C THR A 156 -16.12 -4.94 -12.44
N ASP A 157 -16.18 -3.77 -11.80
CA ASP A 157 -15.35 -2.61 -12.17
C ASP A 157 -13.87 -2.86 -11.81
N PRO A 158 -12.97 -3.10 -12.80
CA PRO A 158 -11.58 -3.45 -12.54
C PRO A 158 -10.75 -2.27 -11.99
N VAL A 159 -11.32 -1.06 -11.94
CA VAL A 159 -10.72 0.16 -11.38
C VAL A 159 -11.43 0.67 -10.12
N GLN A 160 -12.30 -0.14 -9.50
CA GLN A 160 -13.05 0.25 -8.29
C GLN A 160 -12.13 0.74 -7.16
N LEU A 161 -11.00 0.04 -6.93
CA LEU A 161 -10.05 0.44 -5.89
C LEU A 161 -9.41 1.81 -6.22
N GLU A 162 -9.00 2.03 -7.46
CA GLU A 162 -8.44 3.33 -7.87
C GLU A 162 -9.44 4.46 -7.62
N ARG A 163 -10.72 4.23 -7.94
CA ARG A 163 -11.80 5.19 -7.70
C ARG A 163 -12.00 5.47 -6.23
N PHE A 164 -12.09 4.45 -5.38
CA PHE A 164 -12.20 4.62 -3.93
C PHE A 164 -11.03 5.45 -3.37
N LEU A 165 -9.80 5.14 -3.78
CA LEU A 165 -8.61 5.86 -3.34
C LEU A 165 -8.65 7.34 -3.74
N GLY A 166 -8.94 7.62 -5.01
CA GLY A 166 -8.92 9.00 -5.54
C GLY A 166 -10.13 9.85 -5.16
N ALA A 167 -11.30 9.24 -4.96
CA ALA A 167 -12.55 9.96 -4.72
C ALA A 167 -12.85 10.15 -3.22
N GLU A 168 -12.43 9.21 -2.37
CA GLU A 168 -12.80 9.20 -0.95
C GLU A 168 -11.56 9.29 -0.05
N LEU A 169 -10.70 8.26 -0.08
CA LEU A 169 -9.63 8.12 0.90
C LEU A 169 -8.59 9.25 0.83
N GLU A 170 -8.04 9.53 -0.35
CA GLU A 170 -6.97 10.52 -0.49
C GLU A 170 -7.45 11.95 -0.19
N PRO A 171 -8.61 12.42 -0.70
CA PRO A 171 -9.12 13.75 -0.35
C PRO A 171 -9.39 13.93 1.15
N GLN A 172 -10.07 12.96 1.78
CA GLN A 172 -10.41 13.05 3.20
C GLN A 172 -9.17 12.95 4.10
N GLY A 173 -8.26 12.02 3.78
CA GLY A 173 -6.98 11.91 4.49
C GLY A 173 -6.14 13.17 4.36
N GLN A 174 -6.07 13.77 3.16
CA GLN A 174 -5.38 15.04 2.96
C GLN A 174 -5.98 16.16 3.83
N GLN A 175 -7.31 16.30 3.82
CA GLN A 175 -8.02 17.31 4.61
C GLN A 175 -7.76 17.14 6.11
N ALA A 176 -7.81 15.91 6.63
CA ALA A 176 -7.55 15.64 8.04
C ALA A 176 -6.09 15.95 8.42
N ILE A 177 -5.12 15.59 7.57
CA ILE A 177 -3.72 15.96 7.76
C ILE A 177 -3.53 17.47 7.76
N ASP A 178 -4.12 18.18 6.78
CA ASP A 178 -4.01 19.63 6.67
C ASP A 178 -4.62 20.32 7.91
N LYS A 179 -5.78 19.85 8.37
CA LYS A 179 -6.49 20.41 9.52
C LYS A 179 -5.76 20.19 10.85
N ALA A 180 -5.38 18.95 11.15
CA ALA A 180 -4.95 18.56 12.50
C ALA A 180 -3.45 18.31 12.65
N LEU A 181 -2.70 18.09 11.57
CA LEU A 181 -1.25 17.85 11.65
C LEU A 181 -0.44 19.05 11.14
N LEU A 182 -0.93 19.72 10.09
CA LEU A 182 -0.32 20.97 9.61
C LEU A 182 -0.96 22.22 10.21
N GLY A 183 -2.26 22.17 10.49
CA GLY A 183 -3.00 23.17 11.23
C GLY A 183 -3.02 22.92 12.73
N THR A 184 -4.00 23.52 13.39
CA THR A 184 -4.29 23.36 14.83
C THR A 184 -5.76 23.02 15.07
N GLY A 185 -6.46 22.57 14.03
CA GLY A 185 -7.87 22.20 14.12
C GLY A 185 -8.04 20.86 14.83
N SER A 186 -9.15 20.71 15.53
CA SER A 186 -9.57 19.45 16.13
C SER A 186 -10.36 18.61 15.10
N LEU A 187 -10.15 17.29 15.08
CA LEU A 187 -10.85 16.40 14.16
C LEU A 187 -12.19 15.95 14.74
N ASP A 188 -13.25 15.87 13.97
CA ASP A 188 -14.42 15.09 14.41
C ASP A 188 -14.15 13.58 14.28
N ALA A 189 -15.17 12.76 14.58
CA ALA A 189 -15.04 11.30 14.53
C ALA A 189 -14.78 10.80 13.09
N ASP A 190 -15.47 11.35 12.09
CA ASP A 190 -15.33 10.96 10.70
C ASP A 190 -13.96 11.36 10.14
N GLU A 191 -13.51 12.57 10.46
CA GLU A 191 -12.18 13.06 10.09
C GLU A 191 -11.05 12.27 10.78
N SER A 192 -11.26 11.83 12.03
CA SER A 192 -10.31 10.97 12.75
C SER A 192 -10.22 9.59 12.10
N ALA A 193 -11.38 8.99 11.78
CA ALA A 193 -11.45 7.72 11.07
C ALA A 193 -10.77 7.81 9.68
N ALA A 194 -10.98 8.90 8.95
CA ALA A 194 -10.33 9.15 7.66
C ALA A 194 -8.81 9.24 7.79
N LEU A 195 -8.29 9.92 8.83
CA LEU A 195 -6.85 10.02 9.08
C LEU A 195 -6.22 8.66 9.41
N LEU A 196 -6.84 7.90 10.31
CA LEU A 196 -6.40 6.55 10.68
C LEU A 196 -6.38 5.62 9.47
N THR A 197 -7.50 5.56 8.74
CA THR A 197 -7.64 4.75 7.53
C THR A 197 -6.61 5.16 6.49
N TYR A 198 -6.35 6.46 6.31
CA TYR A 198 -5.33 6.93 5.38
C TYR A 198 -3.92 6.44 5.76
N LEU A 199 -3.50 6.57 7.02
CA LEU A 199 -2.17 6.12 7.45
C LEU A 199 -2.00 4.60 7.31
N GLU A 200 -3.00 3.84 7.76
CA GLU A 200 -3.01 2.37 7.66
C GLU A 200 -2.96 1.91 6.20
N PHE A 201 -3.82 2.47 5.35
CA PHE A 201 -3.85 2.11 3.93
C PHE A 201 -2.58 2.57 3.19
N GLN A 202 -2.03 3.74 3.54
CA GLN A 202 -0.77 4.22 2.98
C GLN A 202 0.41 3.34 3.38
N TRP A 203 0.43 2.78 4.59
CA TRP A 203 1.42 1.79 4.98
C TRP A 203 1.28 0.50 4.18
N MET A 204 0.06 -0.01 4.00
CA MET A 204 -0.20 -1.27 3.30
C MET A 204 0.06 -1.22 1.79
N ARG A 205 -0.34 -0.13 1.10
CA ARG A 205 -0.42 -0.14 -0.37
C ARG A 205 0.93 -0.13 -1.09
N VAL A 206 2.02 0.14 -0.40
CA VAL A 206 3.34 0.31 -1.03
C VAL A 206 3.98 -1.02 -1.44
N PRO A 207 4.84 -1.03 -2.48
CA PRO A 207 5.46 -2.26 -2.98
C PRO A 207 6.22 -3.08 -1.94
N ARG A 208 6.77 -2.40 -0.91
CA ARG A 208 7.45 -3.05 0.21
C ARG A 208 6.56 -4.08 0.89
N GLN A 209 5.31 -3.73 1.21
CA GLN A 209 4.40 -4.63 1.90
C GLN A 209 3.95 -5.77 1.00
N ALA A 210 3.66 -5.49 -0.27
CA ALA A 210 3.34 -6.55 -1.24
C ALA A 210 4.46 -7.59 -1.33
N GLN A 211 5.73 -7.16 -1.38
CA GLN A 211 6.87 -8.09 -1.36
C GLN A 211 7.00 -8.85 -0.04
N ARG A 212 6.75 -8.20 1.10
CA ARG A 212 6.79 -8.86 2.41
C ARG A 212 5.74 -9.96 2.54
N VAL A 213 4.51 -9.70 2.11
CA VAL A 213 3.42 -10.68 2.10
C VAL A 213 3.80 -11.89 1.25
N LYS A 214 4.32 -11.65 0.03
CA LYS A 214 4.80 -12.73 -0.85
C LYS A 214 5.94 -13.52 -0.22
N ALA A 215 6.92 -12.86 0.38
CA ALA A 215 8.04 -13.52 1.04
C ALA A 215 7.57 -14.40 2.22
N ARG A 216 6.63 -13.90 3.04
CA ARG A 216 6.07 -14.66 4.15
C ARG A 216 5.24 -15.86 3.68
N LEU A 217 4.42 -15.69 2.65
CA LEU A 217 3.66 -16.80 2.06
C LEU A 217 4.60 -17.85 1.46
N ARG A 218 5.67 -17.42 0.76
CA ARG A 218 6.70 -18.34 0.24
C ARG A 218 7.37 -19.12 1.37
N ALA A 219 7.75 -18.45 2.47
CA ALA A 219 8.35 -19.09 3.63
C ALA A 219 7.40 -20.11 4.24
N PHE A 220 6.14 -19.74 4.46
CA PHE A 220 5.11 -20.64 4.98
C PHE A 220 4.92 -21.89 4.10
N VAL A 221 4.82 -21.71 2.77
CA VAL A 221 4.73 -22.83 1.83
C VAL A 221 5.94 -23.76 1.96
N LEU A 222 7.14 -23.21 2.06
CA LEU A 222 8.36 -23.99 2.23
C LEU A 222 8.43 -24.70 3.58
N GLU A 223 7.99 -24.06 4.66
CA GLU A 223 7.92 -24.66 6.00
C GLU A 223 7.02 -25.89 6.04
N GLN A 224 5.87 -25.82 5.36
CA GLN A 224 4.90 -26.91 5.26
C GLN A 224 5.22 -27.94 4.16
N ALA A 225 6.19 -27.65 3.28
CA ALA A 225 6.53 -28.53 2.17
C ALA A 225 7.29 -29.78 2.63
N PRO A 226 7.03 -30.95 2.00
CA PRO A 226 7.87 -32.14 2.13
C PRO A 226 9.35 -31.87 1.83
N PRO A 227 10.30 -32.60 2.45
CA PRO A 227 11.74 -32.35 2.30
C PRO A 227 12.26 -32.34 0.86
N ASP A 228 11.75 -33.23 0.02
CA ASP A 228 12.08 -33.35 -1.40
C ASP A 228 11.64 -32.13 -2.21
N ILE A 229 10.41 -31.63 -1.96
CA ILE A 229 9.92 -30.39 -2.59
C ILE A 229 10.74 -29.19 -2.13
N ARG A 230 11.04 -29.11 -0.82
CA ARG A 230 11.88 -28.04 -0.27
C ARG A 230 13.26 -28.02 -0.92
N GLU A 231 13.91 -29.18 -1.00
CA GLU A 231 15.20 -29.33 -1.65
C GLU A 231 15.13 -28.93 -3.13
N ALA A 232 14.10 -29.36 -3.84
CA ALA A 232 13.89 -28.99 -5.24
C ALA A 232 13.67 -27.49 -5.44
N VAL A 233 12.98 -26.80 -4.53
CA VAL A 233 12.82 -25.33 -4.59
C VAL A 233 14.15 -24.63 -4.26
N VAL A 234 14.86 -25.07 -3.23
CA VAL A 234 16.17 -24.50 -2.84
C VAL A 234 17.21 -24.69 -3.93
N SER A 235 17.22 -25.86 -4.59
CA SER A 235 18.12 -26.15 -5.70
C SER A 235 17.69 -25.51 -7.02
N GLY A 236 16.58 -24.76 -7.06
CA GLY A 236 16.05 -24.12 -8.27
C GLY A 236 15.40 -25.07 -9.28
N ARG A 237 15.18 -26.35 -8.93
CA ARG A 237 14.46 -27.31 -9.78
C ARG A 237 12.97 -27.00 -9.86
N ILE A 238 12.42 -26.35 -8.85
CA ILE A 238 11.01 -25.93 -8.77
C ILE A 238 10.93 -24.44 -8.49
N GLY A 239 10.13 -23.73 -9.26
CA GLY A 239 9.77 -22.33 -9.03
C GLY A 239 8.47 -22.24 -8.23
N ILE A 240 8.43 -21.35 -7.24
CA ILE A 240 7.19 -20.92 -6.60
C ILE A 240 6.83 -19.55 -7.18
N HIS A 241 5.70 -19.48 -7.87
CA HIS A 241 5.10 -18.23 -8.31
C HIS A 241 3.96 -17.85 -7.36
N ILE A 242 4.00 -16.63 -6.83
CA ILE A 242 2.92 -16.09 -6.00
C ILE A 242 2.34 -14.92 -6.77
N GLU A 243 1.06 -15.07 -7.11
CA GLU A 243 0.33 -14.08 -7.86
C GLU A 243 0.29 -12.71 -7.16
N ASP A 244 0.23 -11.67 -7.97
CA ASP A 244 0.19 -10.28 -7.49
C ASP A 244 -1.08 -9.98 -6.70
N PHE A 245 -2.18 -10.67 -6.97
CA PHE A 245 -3.46 -10.38 -6.34
C PHE A 245 -3.50 -10.70 -4.84
N VAL A 246 -2.56 -11.52 -4.34
CA VAL A 246 -2.43 -11.85 -2.91
C VAL A 246 -2.28 -10.58 -2.05
N ARG A 247 -1.77 -9.48 -2.62
CA ARG A 247 -1.73 -8.19 -1.92
C ARG A 247 -3.12 -7.65 -1.57
N PHE A 248 -4.14 -7.90 -2.41
CA PHE A 248 -5.50 -7.42 -2.14
C PHE A 248 -6.20 -8.27 -1.09
N ASP A 249 -5.93 -9.58 -1.04
CA ASP A 249 -6.34 -10.42 0.09
C ASP A 249 -5.73 -9.90 1.40
N PHE A 250 -4.44 -9.57 1.38
CA PHE A 250 -3.79 -8.94 2.53
C PHE A 250 -4.42 -7.59 2.90
N PHE A 251 -4.72 -6.71 1.92
CA PHE A 251 -5.37 -5.43 2.22
C PHE A 251 -6.74 -5.61 2.87
N ARG A 252 -7.51 -6.62 2.44
CA ARG A 252 -8.81 -6.93 3.05
C ARG A 252 -8.63 -7.45 4.47
N ASP A 253 -7.75 -8.41 4.65
CA ASP A 253 -7.64 -9.15 5.92
C ASP A 253 -6.91 -8.34 7.00
N ALA A 254 -6.03 -7.41 6.60
CA ALA A 254 -5.27 -6.55 7.51
C ALA A 254 -5.94 -5.19 7.78
N MET A 255 -7.04 -4.85 7.11
CA MET A 255 -7.70 -3.56 7.31
C MET A 255 -8.21 -3.41 8.75
N SER A 256 -8.05 -2.22 9.32
CA SER A 256 -8.45 -1.87 10.68
C SER A 256 -7.65 -2.62 11.76
N SER A 257 -6.60 -3.35 11.39
CA SER A 257 -5.75 -4.05 12.36
C SER A 257 -4.72 -3.12 13.00
N LEU A 258 -4.36 -2.03 12.32
CA LEU A 258 -3.40 -1.04 12.83
C LEU A 258 -4.07 0.10 13.59
N SER A 259 -5.28 0.48 13.17
CA SER A 259 -6.03 1.61 13.75
C SER A 259 -6.15 1.58 15.28
N PRO A 260 -6.46 0.45 15.95
CA PRO A 260 -6.50 0.40 17.42
C PRO A 260 -5.18 0.77 18.10
N TYR A 261 -4.05 0.34 17.52
CA TYR A 261 -2.73 0.71 18.03
C TYR A 261 -2.42 2.19 17.80
N PHE A 262 -2.80 2.72 16.63
CA PHE A 262 -2.65 4.15 16.33
C PHE A 262 -3.49 5.02 17.28
N MET A 263 -4.67 4.56 17.68
CA MET A 263 -5.53 5.23 18.66
C MET A 263 -4.94 5.19 20.08
N ALA A 264 -4.20 4.13 20.43
CA ALA A 264 -3.53 4.01 21.74
C ALA A 264 -2.27 4.88 21.88
N MET A 265 -1.72 5.38 20.78
CA MET A 265 -0.49 6.17 20.77
C MET A 265 -0.74 7.65 21.07
N ASP A 266 0.27 8.30 21.64
CA ASP A 266 0.38 9.76 21.67
C ASP A 266 0.86 10.29 20.32
N TRP A 267 0.17 11.29 19.77
CA TRP A 267 0.50 11.89 18.49
C TRP A 267 1.23 13.21 18.70
N GLU A 268 2.40 13.35 18.08
CA GLU A 268 3.22 14.55 18.17
C GLU A 268 3.62 15.03 16.77
N VAL A 269 3.46 16.33 16.50
CA VAL A 269 4.08 16.96 15.32
C VAL A 269 5.38 17.59 15.75
N VAL A 270 6.47 16.99 15.30
CA VAL A 270 7.84 17.42 15.57
C VAL A 270 8.33 18.32 14.44
N GLU A 271 8.94 19.45 14.79
CA GLU A 271 9.55 20.36 13.82
C GLU A 271 11.06 20.13 13.70
N SER A 272 11.62 20.32 12.51
CA SER A 272 13.08 20.47 12.36
C SER A 272 13.54 21.84 12.86
N ASP A 273 14.78 21.96 13.31
CA ASP A 273 15.44 23.24 13.60
C ASP A 273 15.59 24.16 12.37
N GLY A 274 15.37 23.63 11.16
CA GLY A 274 15.44 24.34 9.88
C GLY A 274 16.80 24.23 9.19
N GLU A 275 17.81 23.64 9.84
CA GLU A 275 19.12 23.38 9.24
C GLU A 275 19.12 22.10 8.40
N MET A 276 18.35 21.11 8.84
CA MET A 276 18.22 19.82 8.19
C MET A 276 16.74 19.49 7.95
N PRO A 277 16.29 19.37 6.69
CA PRO A 277 14.95 18.92 6.40
C PRO A 277 14.76 17.41 6.57
N PHE A 278 13.53 17.01 6.89
CA PHE A 278 13.08 15.62 6.81
C PHE A 278 12.99 15.14 5.35
N ILE A 279 13.34 13.88 5.14
CA ILE A 279 13.11 13.18 3.87
C ILE A 279 11.77 12.42 3.91
N THR A 280 11.28 11.98 2.75
CA THR A 280 10.26 10.92 2.67
C THR A 280 10.72 9.83 1.70
N THR A 281 9.95 8.76 1.56
CA THR A 281 10.34 7.56 0.81
C THR A 281 9.16 6.96 0.05
N ASP A 282 9.44 5.92 -0.74
CA ASP A 282 8.40 5.09 -1.36
C ASP A 282 7.68 4.14 -0.39
N SER A 283 7.92 4.27 0.90
CA SER A 283 7.19 3.63 2.00
C SER A 283 7.05 4.67 3.14
N PRO A 284 6.18 5.69 3.00
CA PRO A 284 6.27 6.92 3.79
C PRO A 284 5.82 6.78 5.25
N VAL A 285 5.12 5.70 5.61
CA VAL A 285 4.78 5.35 6.99
C VAL A 285 5.76 4.29 7.45
N HIS A 286 6.55 4.58 8.49
CA HIS A 286 7.59 3.69 8.99
C HIS A 286 7.29 3.24 10.42
N PHE A 287 7.58 1.98 10.73
CA PHE A 287 7.59 1.47 12.10
C PHE A 287 9.04 1.27 12.52
N TYR A 288 9.44 1.98 13.57
CA TYR A 288 10.80 1.92 14.09
C TYR A 288 10.74 1.56 15.57
N ASN A 289 11.42 0.49 15.95
CA ASN A 289 11.65 0.16 17.36
C ASN A 289 13.16 0.15 17.58
N PRO A 290 13.66 0.78 18.66
CA PRO A 290 15.08 0.75 18.93
C PRO A 290 15.61 -0.69 18.96
N GLU A 291 14.97 -1.61 19.68
CA GLU A 291 15.43 -3.01 19.80
C GLU A 291 15.30 -3.83 18.51
N ILE A 292 14.68 -3.28 17.46
CA ILE A 292 14.55 -3.90 16.15
C ILE A 292 15.08 -2.92 15.08
N PRO A 293 16.41 -2.74 15.01
CA PRO A 293 16.99 -1.74 14.13
C PRO A 293 16.78 -2.10 12.64
N PRO A 294 16.65 -1.10 11.76
CA PRO A 294 16.56 -1.33 10.32
C PRO A 294 17.74 -2.16 9.78
N PRO A 295 17.53 -3.06 8.80
CA PRO A 295 16.36 -3.13 7.93
C PRO A 295 15.22 -4.02 8.46
N ALA A 296 15.33 -4.55 9.68
CA ALA A 296 14.23 -5.27 10.29
C ALA A 296 13.05 -4.31 10.54
N ASP A 297 11.83 -4.84 10.43
CA ASP A 297 10.61 -4.06 10.63
C ASP A 297 10.00 -4.41 11.99
N ALA A 298 9.81 -3.38 12.81
CA ALA A 298 9.11 -3.52 14.06
C ALA A 298 7.61 -3.77 13.85
N GLY A 299 6.99 -4.46 14.80
CA GLY A 299 5.53 -4.55 14.89
C GLY A 299 4.96 -3.35 15.62
N VAL A 300 3.84 -2.80 15.14
CA VAL A 300 3.14 -1.68 15.81
C VAL A 300 2.66 -2.04 17.23
N ALA A 301 2.50 -3.34 17.50
CA ALA A 301 2.06 -3.87 18.78
C ALA A 301 3.17 -3.94 19.85
N LEU A 302 4.39 -3.50 19.56
CA LEU A 302 5.47 -3.44 20.56
C LEU A 302 5.53 -2.04 21.15
N ALA A 303 5.69 -1.95 22.47
CA ALA A 303 5.61 -0.69 23.21
C ALA A 303 6.65 0.34 22.74
N GLY A 304 7.88 -0.09 22.43
CA GLY A 304 8.94 0.79 21.93
C GLY A 304 8.83 1.17 20.45
N THR A 305 7.75 0.80 19.75
CA THR A 305 7.59 1.12 18.33
C THR A 305 7.06 2.53 18.11
N ASP A 306 7.87 3.35 17.47
CA ASP A 306 7.49 4.64 16.90
C ASP A 306 6.87 4.47 15.52
N VAL A 307 5.77 5.17 15.26
CA VAL A 307 5.26 5.39 13.89
C VAL A 307 5.76 6.74 13.39
N LEU A 308 6.47 6.72 12.27
CA LEU A 308 7.02 7.92 11.64
C LEU A 308 6.31 8.18 10.32
N PHE A 309 5.80 9.39 10.14
CA PHE A 309 5.20 9.83 8.88
C PHE A 309 5.60 11.28 8.56
N PRO A 310 6.58 11.50 7.67
CA PRO A 310 7.00 12.84 7.28
C PRO A 310 5.85 13.61 6.66
N LEU A 311 5.53 14.80 7.17
CA LEU A 311 4.41 15.60 6.67
C LEU A 311 4.85 16.62 5.62
N THR A 312 6.01 17.24 5.87
CA THR A 312 6.71 18.21 5.02
C THR A 312 8.23 18.11 5.30
N PRO A 313 9.09 18.82 4.55
CA PRO A 313 10.51 18.91 4.88
C PRO A 313 10.80 19.44 6.29
N ASN A 314 9.85 20.12 6.95
CA ASN A 314 10.10 20.72 8.27
C ASN A 314 9.23 20.10 9.38
N ARG A 315 8.37 19.13 9.06
CA ARG A 315 7.42 18.54 10.01
C ARG A 315 7.32 17.04 9.85
N LEU A 316 7.38 16.34 10.97
CA LEU A 316 7.23 14.90 11.10
C LEU A 316 6.07 14.60 12.05
N LEU A 317 5.13 13.74 11.64
CA LEU A 317 4.27 13.07 12.60
C LEU A 317 5.06 11.92 13.24
N MET A 318 5.13 11.94 14.56
CA MET A 318 5.68 10.86 15.37
C MET A 318 4.58 10.37 16.31
N MET A 319 4.32 9.06 16.32
CA MET A 319 3.34 8.43 17.22
C MET A 319 4.04 7.40 18.09
N ARG A 320 3.77 7.42 19.39
CA ARG A 320 4.48 6.61 20.40
C ARG A 320 3.51 6.02 21.41
N HIS A 321 3.79 4.82 21.91
CA HIS A 321 3.00 4.28 23.01
C HIS A 321 3.37 4.98 24.32
N PRO A 322 2.41 5.59 25.03
CA PRO A 322 2.71 6.32 26.27
C PRO A 322 3.29 5.42 27.37
N ALA A 323 2.89 4.14 27.39
CA ALA A 323 3.41 3.17 28.35
C ALA A 323 4.94 2.98 28.24
N TYR A 324 5.51 3.08 27.04
CA TYR A 324 6.96 3.04 26.85
C TYR A 324 7.61 4.37 27.24
N ASP A 325 7.04 5.50 26.80
CA ASP A 325 7.57 6.84 27.12
C ASP A 325 7.57 7.13 28.64
N ASN A 326 6.60 6.58 29.38
CA ASN A 326 6.49 6.70 30.84
C ASN A 326 7.35 5.68 31.60
N GLY A 327 8.00 4.73 30.90
CA GLY A 327 8.81 3.67 31.51
C GLY A 327 7.99 2.56 32.19
N GLU A 328 6.71 2.40 31.84
CA GLU A 328 5.84 1.34 32.37
C GLU A 328 6.08 0.00 31.65
N LEU A 329 6.49 0.05 30.39
CA LEU A 329 6.80 -1.12 29.54
C LEU A 329 8.18 -0.97 28.91
N GLU A 330 8.85 -2.11 28.69
CA GLU A 330 10.09 -2.19 27.93
C GLU A 330 9.82 -2.17 26.41
N ALA A 331 10.84 -1.85 25.62
CA ALA A 331 10.68 -1.63 24.17
C ALA A 331 10.09 -2.83 23.40
N LEU A 332 10.31 -4.05 23.88
CA LEU A 332 9.83 -5.29 23.25
C LEU A 332 8.55 -5.84 23.88
N ASP A 333 8.02 -5.20 24.92
CA ASP A 333 6.79 -5.65 25.55
C ASP A 333 5.59 -5.43 24.62
N PRO A 334 4.63 -6.38 24.55
CA PRO A 334 3.46 -6.25 23.72
C PRO A 334 2.45 -5.28 24.35
N ILE A 335 1.83 -4.44 23.51
CA ILE A 335 0.65 -3.66 23.87
C ILE A 335 -0.57 -4.57 23.78
N THR A 336 -1.20 -4.80 24.93
CA THR A 336 -2.39 -5.67 25.05
C THR A 336 -3.65 -4.90 25.38
N ASP A 337 -3.53 -3.75 26.04
CA ASP A 337 -4.68 -2.91 26.39
C ASP A 337 -4.90 -1.87 25.29
N LEU A 338 -5.88 -2.16 24.43
CA LEU A 338 -6.23 -1.32 23.29
C LEU A 338 -7.56 -0.63 23.56
N PRO A 339 -7.65 0.68 23.31
CA PRO A 339 -8.86 1.43 23.58
C PRO A 339 -9.94 1.09 22.54
N GLU A 340 -11.20 1.05 22.97
CA GLU A 340 -12.35 0.89 22.07
C GLU A 340 -12.64 2.18 21.30
N ASP A 341 -12.48 3.34 21.94
CA ASP A 341 -12.68 4.67 21.36
C ASP A 341 -11.63 5.66 21.89
N VAL A 342 -10.99 6.42 21.01
CA VAL A 342 -10.06 7.49 21.37
C VAL A 342 -10.21 8.69 20.46
N TYR A 343 -10.14 9.86 21.06
CA TYR A 343 -10.01 11.12 20.34
C TYR A 343 -8.54 11.44 20.08
N ILE A 344 -8.15 11.58 18.81
CA ILE A 344 -6.76 11.90 18.44
C ILE A 344 -6.42 13.31 18.94
N ARG A 345 -5.50 13.39 19.91
CA ARG A 345 -4.91 14.65 20.36
C ARG A 345 -3.49 14.76 19.84
N VAL A 346 -3.19 15.89 19.20
CA VAL A 346 -1.88 16.11 18.57
C VAL A 346 -1.10 17.16 19.35
N SER A 347 -0.03 16.73 20.01
CA SER A 347 0.90 17.61 20.71
C SER A 347 1.86 18.31 19.74
N ARG A 348 2.45 19.43 20.19
CA ARG A 348 3.35 20.30 19.43
C ARG A 348 4.37 20.95 20.35
N GLY A 349 5.46 21.42 19.75
CA GLY A 349 6.45 22.28 20.42
C GLY A 349 7.85 21.66 20.44
N ARG A 350 7.95 20.33 20.26
CA ARG A 350 9.24 19.67 20.13
C ARG A 350 9.93 20.04 18.82
N ARG A 351 11.22 20.36 18.95
CA ARG A 351 12.13 20.62 17.83
C ARG A 351 13.27 19.63 17.86
N MET A 352 13.60 19.08 16.69
CA MET A 352 14.76 18.23 16.49
C MET A 352 15.91 19.04 15.90
N ASN A 353 17.08 18.89 16.49
CA ASN A 353 18.30 19.44 15.92
C ASN A 353 18.75 18.65 14.68
N ARG A 354 19.70 19.20 13.93
CA ARG A 354 20.33 18.57 12.76
C ARG A 354 20.62 17.08 12.95
N GLU A 355 21.25 16.70 14.05
CA GLU A 355 21.69 15.33 14.27
C GLU A 355 20.51 14.37 14.49
N GLN A 356 19.53 14.79 15.29
CA GLN A 356 18.29 14.04 15.51
C GLN A 356 17.54 13.83 14.19
N VAL A 357 17.45 14.88 13.34
CA VAL A 357 16.84 14.76 12.01
C VAL A 357 17.61 13.79 11.12
N VAL A 358 18.95 13.84 11.10
CA VAL A 358 19.79 12.92 10.31
C VAL A 358 19.55 11.47 10.71
N ARG A 359 19.43 11.17 12.01
CA ARG A 359 19.17 9.81 12.50
C ARG A 359 17.79 9.29 12.08
N ILE A 360 16.77 10.12 12.25
CA ILE A 360 15.40 9.77 11.83
C ILE A 360 15.33 9.59 10.31
N ASN A 361 15.95 10.49 9.54
CA ASN A 361 16.05 10.33 8.09
C ASN A 361 16.81 9.06 7.68
N TYR A 362 17.87 8.68 8.41
CA TYR A 362 18.58 7.43 8.18
C TYR A 362 17.68 6.21 8.41
N VAL A 363 16.92 6.19 9.51
CA VAL A 363 15.92 5.13 9.79
C VAL A 363 14.95 5.02 8.62
N MET A 364 14.36 6.13 8.19
CA MET A 364 13.42 6.16 7.06
C MET A 364 14.06 5.70 5.76
N LEU A 365 15.31 6.11 5.48
CA LEU A 365 16.06 5.64 4.31
C LEU A 365 16.28 4.13 4.33
N LYS A 366 16.62 3.56 5.49
CA LYS A 366 16.85 2.11 5.65
C LYS A 366 15.56 1.29 5.58
N LEU A 367 14.44 1.90 5.94
CA LEU A 367 13.10 1.35 5.85
C LEU A 367 12.38 1.73 4.53
N SER A 368 13.06 2.40 3.61
CA SER A 368 12.53 2.62 2.25
C SER A 368 12.46 1.30 1.48
N HIS A 369 11.56 1.22 0.50
CA HIS A 369 11.61 0.10 -0.42
C HIS A 369 12.80 0.25 -1.36
N ARG A 370 12.86 1.36 -2.11
CA ARG A 370 13.85 1.58 -3.17
C ARG A 370 14.27 3.04 -3.31
N THR A 371 13.39 3.98 -3.02
CA THR A 371 13.63 5.40 -3.28
C THR A 371 13.40 6.25 -2.05
N ALA A 372 14.36 7.15 -1.81
CA ALA A 372 14.22 8.27 -0.89
C ALA A 372 14.12 9.56 -1.68
N VAL A 373 13.30 10.49 -1.20
CA VAL A 373 13.06 11.78 -1.84
C VAL A 373 13.08 12.92 -0.83
N ALA A 374 13.56 14.08 -1.28
CA ALA A 374 13.64 15.28 -0.47
C ALA A 374 13.57 16.54 -1.34
N ASN A 375 13.38 17.69 -0.68
CA ASN A 375 13.43 19.02 -1.29
C ASN A 375 14.86 19.46 -1.63
N ASP A 376 15.87 18.78 -1.09
CA ASP A 376 17.27 19.00 -1.45
C ASP A 376 18.08 17.69 -1.48
N ARG A 377 19.28 17.76 -2.06
CA ARG A 377 20.20 16.61 -2.11
C ARG A 377 20.91 16.37 -0.77
N LYS A 378 21.13 17.40 0.02
CA LYS A 378 21.98 17.37 1.22
C LYS A 378 21.37 16.50 2.32
N SER A 379 20.05 16.51 2.43
CA SER A 379 19.29 15.75 3.43
C SER A 379 19.50 14.25 3.30
N ILE A 380 19.37 13.74 2.08
CA ILE A 380 19.63 12.32 1.81
C ILE A 380 21.13 12.02 1.86
N ALA A 381 21.99 12.93 1.38
CA ALA A 381 23.45 12.74 1.44
C ALA A 381 23.97 12.59 2.88
N ALA A 382 23.48 13.41 3.81
CA ALA A 382 23.82 13.31 5.23
C ALA A 382 23.44 11.94 5.83
N CYS A 383 22.35 11.33 5.38
CA CYS A 383 21.96 9.98 5.80
C CYS A 383 22.93 8.91 5.28
N LEU A 384 23.42 9.08 4.05
CA LEU A 384 24.40 8.17 3.44
C LEU A 384 25.77 8.29 4.12
N GLU A 385 26.15 9.50 4.51
CA GLU A 385 27.35 9.77 5.31
C GLU A 385 27.23 9.14 6.70
N PHE A 386 26.09 9.34 7.39
CA PHE A 386 25.81 8.70 8.67
C PHE A 386 25.88 7.17 8.55
N ALA A 387 25.29 6.59 7.50
CA ALA A 387 25.35 5.15 7.23
C ALA A 387 26.78 4.61 7.11
N ALA A 388 27.72 5.42 6.59
CA ALA A 388 29.12 5.04 6.43
C ALA A 388 29.90 5.04 7.77
N THR A 389 29.39 5.73 8.80
CA THR A 389 30.03 5.74 10.13
C THR A 389 29.84 4.44 10.91
N GLY A 390 28.84 3.61 10.55
CA GLY A 390 28.51 2.37 11.27
C GLY A 390 27.84 2.56 12.63
N ARG A 391 27.57 3.81 13.05
CA ARG A 391 26.93 4.11 14.34
C ARG A 391 25.48 3.63 14.37
N SER A 392 25.04 3.24 15.57
CA SER A 392 23.64 2.89 15.79
C SER A 392 22.78 4.16 15.88
N PRO A 393 21.55 4.17 15.33
CA PRO A 393 20.61 5.28 15.53
C PRO A 393 20.30 5.58 17.00
N LYS A 394 20.47 4.59 17.89
CA LYS A 394 20.24 4.72 19.34
C LYS A 394 21.33 5.45 20.12
N GLU A 395 22.58 5.41 19.65
CA GLU A 395 23.73 5.89 20.44
C GLU A 395 23.68 7.41 20.55
N PRO A 396 23.66 8.04 21.73
CA PRO A 396 23.65 9.51 21.83
C PRO A 396 24.85 10.16 21.10
N ALA A 397 24.73 11.44 20.79
CA ALA A 397 25.83 12.23 20.23
C ALA A 397 26.94 12.37 21.29
N ASP A 398 28.20 12.13 20.92
CA ASP A 398 29.35 12.43 21.78
C ASP A 398 29.47 13.94 22.09
#